data_AF-A0A3D2UFY3-F1
#
_entry.id   AF-A0A3D2UFY3-F1
#
_cell.length_a   1.000
_cell.length_b   1.000
_cell.length_c   1.000
_cell.angle_alpha   90.00
_cell.angle_beta   90.00
_cell.angle_gamma   90.00
#
_symmetry.space_group_name_H-M   'P 1'
#
loop_
_entity.id
_entity.type
_entity.pdbx_description
1 polymer ?
#
loop_
_entity_poly.entity_id
_entity_poly.type
_entity_poly.pdbx_seq_one_letter_code
_entity_poly.pdbx_strand_id
1 'polypeptide(L)'
;PLPAVLRADLRGGLEREVKVEVDLSRMNYYGVALQDVIDAIRSENVNIPGGTIDVGSTKYLVRIDGEFDDPMLIEDLVVTMKEGRPVYVRDVAKVDFGFAERESFARMDDRSVVTLDVIKRSGENIIETAQAIRAEVEMIVPLLPPTTDIRITSDQSEEIEAMVSSLENNIISGLILIVGVLFFFLGAGTSAFVAISIPASMFLSFMVLKAMGVSMNMIVLFSLILALGMLVDNAIVVVENIYRYIEEGWDRLTAAKKATGEVALPIIAATATTLAAFAPLLFWPGEVG
;
A
#
# COMPACT_ATOMS: atom_id res chain seq x y z
N PRO A 1 -6.84 -5.88 12.64
CA PRO A 1 -5.71 -5.78 11.69
C PRO A 1 -6.27 -5.53 10.29
N LEU A 2 -5.73 -4.55 9.55
CA LEU A 2 -6.21 -4.20 8.21
C LEU A 2 -5.65 -5.19 7.17
N PRO A 3 -6.49 -5.97 6.45
CA PRO A 3 -6.02 -7.01 5.52
C PRO A 3 -5.25 -6.44 4.32
N ALA A 4 -5.57 -5.20 3.92
CA ALA A 4 -4.94 -4.50 2.81
C ALA A 4 -3.52 -3.98 3.12
N VAL A 5 -3.10 -4.01 4.39
CA VAL A 5 -1.75 -3.65 4.81
C VAL A 5 -0.86 -4.90 4.76
N LEU A 6 0.31 -4.77 4.15
CA LEU A 6 1.33 -5.83 4.09
C LEU A 6 2.12 -5.88 5.39
N ARG A 7 2.67 -4.73 5.81
CA ARG A 7 3.41 -4.55 7.07
C ARG A 7 3.44 -3.08 7.46
N ALA A 8 3.76 -2.84 8.73
CA ALA A 8 4.01 -1.51 9.26
C ALA A 8 5.39 -1.53 9.96
N ASP A 9 6.36 -0.83 9.38
CA ASP A 9 7.74 -0.83 9.85
C ASP A 9 7.96 0.39 10.75
N LEU A 10 8.43 0.17 11.98
CA LEU A 10 8.69 1.25 12.92
C LEU A 10 10.14 1.76 12.78
N ARG A 11 10.31 3.08 12.73
CA ARG A 11 11.62 3.75 12.64
C ARG A 11 11.78 4.84 13.69
N GLY A 12 12.99 4.98 14.21
CA GLY A 12 13.33 6.00 15.20
C GLY A 12 12.76 5.77 16.61
N GLY A 13 12.01 4.69 16.83
CA GLY A 13 11.56 4.27 18.15
C GLY A 13 12.68 3.67 18.99
N LEU A 14 12.34 3.41 20.25
CA LEU A 14 13.22 2.76 21.19
C LEU A 14 12.72 1.34 21.41
N GLU A 15 13.54 0.37 21.04
CA GLU A 15 13.30 -1.03 21.36
C GLU A 15 13.86 -1.32 22.75
N ARG A 16 13.06 -1.96 23.61
CA ARG A 16 13.52 -2.34 24.95
C ARG A 16 14.38 -3.59 24.85
N GLU A 17 15.52 -3.57 25.53
CA GLU A 17 16.46 -4.69 25.56
C GLU A 17 16.99 -4.85 26.98
N VAL A 18 17.21 -6.10 27.38
CA VAL A 18 17.94 -6.42 28.62
C VAL A 18 19.40 -6.59 28.28
N LYS A 19 20.25 -5.70 28.79
CA LYS A 19 21.70 -5.76 28.58
C LYS A 19 22.37 -6.40 29.78
N VAL A 20 23.18 -7.43 29.54
CA VAL A 20 23.98 -8.09 30.57
C VAL A 20 25.45 -7.73 30.33
N GLU A 21 25.95 -6.75 31.07
CA GLU A 21 27.32 -6.26 30.99
C GLU A 21 28.22 -7.07 31.92
N VAL A 22 28.99 -8.01 31.36
CA VAL A 22 29.90 -8.86 32.12
C VAL A 22 31.16 -8.11 32.58
N ASP A 23 31.57 -8.30 33.84
CA ASP A 23 32.81 -7.76 34.40
C ASP A 23 33.91 -8.83 34.36
N LEU A 24 34.82 -8.69 33.39
CA LEU A 24 35.93 -9.63 33.17
C LEU A 24 36.82 -9.83 34.41
N SER A 25 36.96 -8.81 35.26
CA SER A 25 37.79 -8.91 36.47
C SER A 25 37.11 -9.76 37.54
N ARG A 26 35.79 -9.56 37.73
CA ARG A 26 34.99 -10.38 38.65
C ARG A 26 34.86 -11.81 38.16
N MET A 27 34.62 -12.00 36.87
CA MET A 27 34.59 -13.33 36.26
C MET A 27 35.90 -14.10 36.49
N ASN A 28 37.05 -13.46 36.29
CA ASN A 28 38.35 -14.08 36.57
C ASN A 28 38.55 -14.39 38.07
N TYR A 29 38.10 -13.52 38.97
CA TYR A 29 38.16 -13.77 40.42
C TYR A 29 37.31 -14.98 40.83
N TYR A 30 36.08 -15.07 40.30
CA TYR A 30 35.21 -16.22 40.53
C TYR A 30 35.59 -17.45 39.71
N GLY A 31 36.42 -17.32 38.66
CA GLY A 31 36.82 -18.43 37.79
C GLY A 31 35.67 -18.90 36.89
N VAL A 32 34.81 -17.96 36.46
CA VAL A 32 33.62 -18.20 35.65
C VAL A 32 33.92 -17.82 34.20
N ALA A 33 33.57 -18.68 33.24
CA ALA A 33 33.69 -18.37 31.82
C ALA A 33 32.46 -17.61 31.31
N LEU A 34 32.61 -16.87 30.21
CA LEU A 34 31.49 -16.16 29.57
C LEU A 34 30.38 -17.12 29.15
N GLN A 35 30.77 -18.31 28.68
CA GLN A 35 29.83 -19.34 28.28
C GLN A 35 28.95 -19.81 29.45
N ASP A 36 29.50 -19.90 30.67
CA ASP A 36 28.74 -20.30 31.85
C ASP A 36 27.60 -19.30 32.14
N VAL A 37 27.86 -17.99 31.97
CA VAL A 37 26.86 -16.94 32.14
C VAL A 37 25.78 -17.04 31.06
N ILE A 38 26.19 -17.23 29.80
CA ILE A 38 25.26 -17.40 28.66
C ILE A 38 24.36 -18.62 28.88
N ASP A 39 24.95 -19.75 29.29
CA ASP A 39 24.24 -21.00 29.49
C ASP A 39 23.27 -20.91 30.68
N ALA A 40 23.65 -20.24 31.77
CA ALA A 40 22.78 -19.99 32.92
C ALA A 40 21.53 -19.16 32.55
N ILE A 41 21.71 -18.09 31.76
CA ILE A 41 20.58 -17.28 31.27
C ILE A 41 19.71 -18.11 30.31
N ARG A 42 20.34 -18.87 29.41
CA ARG A 42 19.63 -19.66 28.41
C ARG A 42 18.86 -20.82 29.03
N SER A 43 19.38 -21.46 30.07
CA SER A 43 18.74 -22.62 30.72
C SER A 43 17.50 -22.24 31.52
N GLU A 44 17.47 -21.04 32.09
CA GLU A 44 16.29 -20.56 32.80
C GLU A 44 15.21 -20.05 31.83
N ASN A 45 15.61 -19.46 30.70
CA ASN A 45 14.70 -18.99 29.65
C ASN A 45 14.13 -20.13 28.76
N VAL A 46 13.94 -21.33 29.31
CA VAL A 46 13.36 -22.49 28.60
C VAL A 46 12.00 -22.83 29.19
N ASN A 47 10.97 -22.79 28.35
CA ASN A 47 9.62 -23.20 28.72
C ASN A 47 9.52 -24.74 28.73
N ILE A 48 9.57 -25.35 29.91
CA ILE A 48 9.52 -26.82 30.06
C ILE A 48 8.06 -27.26 30.33
N PRO A 49 7.48 -28.17 29.52
CA PRO A 49 6.17 -28.73 29.81
C PRO A 49 6.25 -29.61 31.07
N GLY A 50 5.52 -29.25 32.12
CA GLY A 50 5.53 -29.91 33.42
C GLY A 50 4.75 -31.23 33.49
N GLY A 51 4.18 -31.70 32.38
CA GLY A 51 3.42 -32.95 32.28
C GLY A 51 1.94 -32.81 32.68
N THR A 52 1.27 -33.94 32.93
CA THR A 52 -0.14 -33.97 33.36
C THR A 52 -0.26 -34.63 34.73
N ILE A 53 -0.96 -33.97 35.65
CA ILE A 53 -1.36 -34.54 36.93
C ILE A 53 -2.79 -35.09 36.78
N ASP A 54 -2.94 -36.39 36.98
CA ASP A 54 -4.24 -37.05 36.96
C ASP A 54 -4.84 -37.02 38.38
N VAL A 55 -5.88 -36.20 38.59
CA VAL A 55 -6.64 -36.15 39.86
C VAL A 55 -8.02 -36.76 39.65
N GLY A 56 -8.19 -38.02 40.06
CA GLY A 56 -9.42 -38.78 39.82
C GLY A 56 -9.62 -39.06 38.33
N SER A 57 -10.71 -38.56 37.75
CA SER A 57 -11.01 -38.67 36.31
C SER A 57 -10.55 -37.46 35.48
N THR A 58 -9.95 -36.44 36.11
CA THR A 58 -9.60 -35.18 35.45
C THR A 58 -8.08 -35.05 35.32
N LYS A 59 -7.61 -34.84 34.08
CA LYS A 59 -6.20 -34.57 33.78
C LYS A 59 -5.95 -33.07 33.81
N TYR A 60 -5.05 -32.62 34.67
CA TYR A 60 -4.59 -31.23 34.71
C TYR A 60 -3.22 -31.15 34.04
N LEU A 61 -3.10 -30.38 32.96
CA LEU A 61 -1.81 -30.09 32.35
C LEU A 61 -1.10 -29.02 33.18
N VAL A 62 0.08 -29.35 33.70
CA VAL A 62 0.91 -28.43 34.46
C VAL A 62 2.03 -27.96 33.54
N ARG A 63 2.18 -26.65 33.41
CA ARG A 63 3.25 -25.99 32.67
C ARG A 63 3.99 -25.06 33.62
N ILE A 64 5.30 -25.01 33.51
CA ILE A 64 6.15 -24.07 34.23
C ILE A 64 6.58 -23.03 33.19
N ASP A 65 6.07 -21.81 33.32
CA ASP A 65 6.48 -20.71 32.47
C ASP A 65 7.90 -20.29 32.87
N GLY A 66 8.86 -20.48 31.95
CA GLY A 66 10.26 -20.09 32.11
C GLY A 66 10.59 -18.74 31.48
N GLU A 67 9.58 -17.94 31.11
CA GLU A 67 9.81 -16.60 30.54
C GLU A 67 9.91 -15.58 31.68
N PHE A 68 10.91 -14.69 31.62
CA PHE A 68 11.10 -13.66 32.65
C PHE A 68 10.06 -12.54 32.49
N ASP A 69 9.07 -12.50 33.39
CA ASP A 69 8.13 -11.37 33.47
C ASP A 69 8.82 -10.08 33.99
N ASP A 70 9.79 -10.23 34.88
CA ASP A 70 10.65 -9.16 35.38
C ASP A 70 12.10 -9.40 34.96
N PRO A 71 12.67 -8.58 34.07
CA PRO A 71 14.07 -8.66 33.66
C PRO A 71 15.08 -8.62 34.80
N MET A 72 14.75 -8.02 35.95
CA MET A 72 15.65 -7.95 37.09
C MET A 72 15.91 -9.32 37.72
N LEU A 73 15.03 -10.31 37.50
CA LEU A 73 15.23 -11.68 38.00
C LEU A 73 16.46 -12.37 37.40
N ILE A 74 16.96 -11.87 36.27
CA ILE A 74 18.19 -12.38 35.64
C ILE A 74 19.40 -12.19 36.57
N GLU A 75 19.38 -11.17 37.44
CA GLU A 75 20.46 -10.91 38.41
C GLU A 75 20.64 -12.04 39.44
N ASP A 76 19.54 -12.73 39.77
CA ASP A 76 19.48 -13.79 40.79
C ASP A 76 19.74 -15.20 40.22
N LEU A 77 20.08 -15.30 38.94
CA LEU A 77 20.44 -16.58 38.33
C LEU A 77 21.78 -17.08 38.83
N VAL A 78 21.84 -18.36 39.17
CA VAL A 78 23.07 -19.01 39.61
C VAL A 78 23.86 -19.45 38.38
N VAL A 79 25.04 -18.88 38.21
CA VAL A 79 25.95 -19.21 37.11
C VAL A 79 26.75 -20.47 37.42
N THR A 80 27.29 -20.57 38.63
CA THR A 80 28.05 -21.74 39.07
C THR A 80 28.08 -21.85 40.59
N MET A 81 28.61 -22.97 41.09
CA MET A 81 28.84 -23.22 42.51
C MET A 81 30.35 -23.29 42.78
N LYS A 82 30.88 -22.35 43.58
CA LYS A 82 32.30 -22.32 43.97
C LYS A 82 32.43 -22.59 45.46
N GLU A 83 33.15 -23.65 45.82
CA GLU A 83 33.36 -24.05 47.23
C GLU A 83 32.06 -24.19 48.03
N GLY A 84 30.98 -24.64 47.38
CA GLY A 84 29.65 -24.78 47.99
C GLY A 84 28.86 -23.48 48.15
N ARG A 85 29.34 -22.36 47.59
CA ARG A 85 28.62 -21.08 47.53
C ARG A 85 28.14 -20.80 46.10
N PRO A 86 26.87 -20.42 45.90
CA PRO A 86 26.38 -19.99 44.60
C PRO A 86 27.02 -18.68 44.20
N VAL A 87 27.43 -18.59 42.93
CA VAL A 87 27.85 -17.34 42.27
C VAL A 87 26.71 -16.92 41.35
N TYR A 88 26.17 -15.74 41.58
CA TYR A 88 25.03 -15.20 40.86
C TYR A 88 25.48 -14.34 39.66
N VAL A 89 24.57 -14.10 38.70
CA VAL A 89 24.82 -13.16 37.60
C VAL A 89 25.20 -11.78 38.13
N ARG A 90 24.53 -11.26 39.17
CA ARG A 90 24.91 -9.99 39.82
C ARG A 90 26.34 -9.93 40.37
N ASP A 91 26.94 -11.08 40.67
CA ASP A 91 28.31 -11.14 41.20
C ASP A 91 29.35 -10.96 40.09
N VAL A 92 28.99 -11.27 38.84
CA VAL A 92 29.90 -11.30 37.67
C VAL A 92 29.48 -10.38 36.52
N ALA A 93 28.26 -9.85 36.53
CA ALA A 93 27.71 -9.00 35.50
C ALA A 93 26.72 -7.98 36.10
N LYS A 94 26.49 -6.90 35.36
CA LYS A 94 25.45 -5.91 35.64
C LYS A 94 24.32 -6.10 34.64
N VAL A 95 23.09 -6.25 35.13
CA VAL A 95 21.90 -6.35 34.28
C VAL A 95 21.26 -4.96 34.23
N ASP A 96 21.07 -4.42 33.02
CA ASP A 96 20.40 -3.15 32.79
C ASP A 96 19.20 -3.38 31.88
N PHE A 97 18.01 -3.00 32.35
CA PHE A 97 16.81 -3.01 31.53
C PHE A 97 16.63 -1.64 30.90
N GLY A 98 17.15 -1.51 29.69
CA GLY A 98 17.23 -0.25 28.98
C GLY A 98 16.67 -0.34 27.58
N PHE A 99 17.28 0.43 26.69
CA PHE A 99 16.95 0.42 25.27
C PHE A 99 18.12 -0.16 24.48
N ALA A 100 17.79 -0.89 23.42
CA ALA A 100 18.74 -1.30 22.41
C ALA A 100 19.50 -0.08 21.86
N GLU A 101 20.72 -0.29 21.37
CA GLU A 101 21.45 0.78 20.69
C GLU A 101 20.65 1.26 19.47
N ARG A 102 20.54 2.58 19.31
CA ARG A 102 19.67 3.15 18.27
C ARG A 102 20.30 2.95 16.90
N GLU A 103 19.78 1.99 16.15
CA GLU A 103 20.18 1.78 14.75
C GLU A 103 19.56 2.82 13.80
N SER A 104 18.47 3.48 14.20
CA SER A 104 17.78 4.48 13.39
C SER A 104 17.32 5.71 14.20
N PHE A 105 17.27 6.84 13.52
CA PHE A 105 16.72 8.10 14.04
C PHE A 105 15.72 8.64 13.03
N ALA A 106 14.58 9.16 13.51
CA ALA A 106 13.60 9.85 12.70
C ALA A 106 13.37 11.26 13.23
N ARG A 107 13.26 12.24 12.33
CA ARG A 107 13.03 13.64 12.65
C ARG A 107 11.99 14.24 11.73
N MET A 108 11.17 15.14 12.29
CA MET A 108 10.22 15.96 11.55
C MET A 108 10.24 17.37 12.15
N ASP A 109 10.40 18.40 11.31
CA ASP A 109 10.50 19.81 11.74
C ASP A 109 11.53 20.02 12.89
N ASP A 110 12.72 19.43 12.75
CA ASP A 110 13.80 19.41 13.76
C ASP A 110 13.44 18.77 15.13
N ARG A 111 12.27 18.14 15.25
CA ARG A 111 11.86 17.38 16.43
C ARG A 111 12.08 15.89 16.22
N SER A 112 12.54 15.18 17.25
CA SER A 112 12.62 13.72 17.25
C SER A 112 11.22 13.12 17.20
N VAL A 113 10.98 12.24 16.25
CA VAL A 113 9.69 11.56 16.07
C VAL A 113 9.89 10.05 15.96
N VAL A 114 8.80 9.31 16.08
CA VAL A 114 8.73 7.90 15.69
C VAL A 114 7.93 7.85 14.40
N THR A 115 8.51 7.23 13.37
CA THR A 115 7.86 7.06 12.07
C THR A 115 7.34 5.64 11.96
N LEU A 116 6.11 5.49 11.46
CA LEU A 116 5.52 4.21 11.12
C LEU A 116 5.30 4.16 9.61
N ASP A 117 6.12 3.39 8.92
CA ASP A 117 6.03 3.21 7.47
C ASP A 117 4.99 2.12 7.17
N VAL A 118 3.80 2.52 6.72
CA VAL A 118 2.72 1.58 6.39
C VAL A 118 2.78 1.19 4.92
N ILE A 119 3.05 -0.08 4.66
CA ILE A 119 3.21 -0.61 3.30
C ILE A 119 1.93 -1.36 2.91
N LYS A 120 1.30 -0.90 1.82
CA LYS A 120 0.12 -1.55 1.24
C LYS A 120 0.48 -2.89 0.59
N ARG A 121 -0.43 -3.86 0.66
CA ARG A 121 -0.35 -5.12 -0.09
C ARG A 121 -0.50 -4.88 -1.60
N SER A 122 0.23 -5.65 -2.40
CA SER A 122 0.09 -5.59 -3.87
C SER A 122 -1.31 -6.01 -4.29
N GLY A 123 -1.87 -5.36 -5.32
CA GLY A 123 -3.23 -5.61 -5.83
C GLY A 123 -4.37 -4.88 -5.09
N GLU A 124 -4.13 -4.38 -3.88
CA GLU A 124 -5.15 -3.66 -3.11
C GLU A 124 -5.32 -2.20 -3.56
N ASN A 125 -6.51 -1.63 -3.37
CA ASN A 125 -6.77 -0.22 -3.68
C ASN A 125 -6.12 0.71 -2.65
N ILE A 126 -5.27 1.63 -3.11
CA ILE A 126 -4.55 2.57 -2.24
C ILE A 126 -5.45 3.60 -1.57
N ILE A 127 -6.48 4.09 -2.26
CA ILE A 127 -7.41 5.10 -1.72
C ILE A 127 -8.23 4.47 -0.59
N GLU A 128 -8.80 3.29 -0.84
CA GLU A 128 -9.57 2.55 0.18
C GLU A 128 -8.69 2.16 1.38
N THR A 129 -7.45 1.73 1.13
CA THR A 129 -6.52 1.38 2.20
C THR A 129 -6.17 2.60 3.06
N ALA A 130 -5.87 3.75 2.44
CA ALA A 130 -5.55 4.97 3.16
C ALA A 130 -6.73 5.48 3.99
N GLN A 131 -7.95 5.42 3.46
CA GLN A 131 -9.18 5.74 4.20
C GLN A 131 -9.37 4.84 5.43
N ALA A 132 -9.16 3.52 5.26
CA ALA A 132 -9.23 2.57 6.38
C ALA A 132 -8.16 2.86 7.44
N ILE A 133 -6.93 3.20 7.04
CA ILE A 133 -5.85 3.58 7.97
C ILE A 133 -6.23 4.87 8.71
N ARG A 134 -6.74 5.90 8.05
CA ARG A 134 -7.17 7.15 8.70
C ARG A 134 -8.27 6.89 9.73
N ALA A 135 -9.26 6.08 9.39
CA ALA A 135 -10.34 5.72 10.31
C ALA A 135 -9.80 5.03 11.58
N GLU A 136 -8.86 4.09 11.43
CA GLU A 136 -8.19 3.44 12.57
C GLU A 136 -7.36 4.43 13.40
N VAL A 137 -6.62 5.34 12.75
CA VAL A 137 -5.85 6.38 13.46
C VAL A 137 -6.78 7.30 14.24
N GLU A 138 -7.89 7.75 13.66
CA GLU A 138 -8.89 8.58 14.34
C GLU A 138 -9.51 7.90 15.56
N MET A 139 -9.70 6.57 15.52
CA MET A 139 -10.17 5.80 16.68
C MET A 139 -9.12 5.66 17.79
N ILE A 140 -7.83 5.63 17.43
CA ILE A 140 -6.73 5.43 18.39
C ILE A 140 -6.29 6.76 19.02
N VAL A 141 -6.36 7.89 18.29
CA VAL A 141 -5.94 9.21 18.78
C VAL A 141 -6.49 9.56 20.18
N PRO A 142 -7.78 9.32 20.52
CA PRO A 142 -8.32 9.60 21.85
C PRO A 142 -7.75 8.72 22.98
N LEU A 143 -7.17 7.55 22.65
CA LEU A 143 -6.58 6.63 23.61
C LEU A 143 -5.12 6.98 23.95
N LEU A 144 -4.51 7.86 23.15
CA LEU A 144 -3.12 8.27 23.33
C LEU A 144 -3.00 9.39 24.36
N PRO A 145 -1.82 9.54 24.99
CA PRO A 145 -1.55 10.67 25.86
C PRO A 145 -1.80 12.00 25.12
N PRO A 146 -2.36 13.02 25.79
CA PRO A 146 -2.72 14.30 25.16
C PRO A 146 -1.51 15.08 24.59
N THR A 147 -0.29 14.64 24.89
CA THR A 147 0.95 15.19 24.37
C THR A 147 1.38 14.59 23.03
N THR A 148 0.66 13.58 22.53
CA THR A 148 1.01 12.87 21.28
C THR A 148 0.35 13.55 20.09
N ASP A 149 1.16 14.06 19.15
CA ASP A 149 0.70 14.60 17.86
C ASP A 149 0.98 13.57 16.77
N ILE A 150 -0.04 13.21 15.99
CA ILE A 150 0.08 12.29 14.86
C ILE A 150 -0.04 13.08 13.56
N ARG A 151 0.95 12.90 12.69
CA ARG A 151 0.96 13.49 11.36
C ARG A 151 1.14 12.39 10.31
N ILE A 152 0.22 12.36 9.36
CA ILE A 152 0.33 11.50 8.19
C ILE A 152 1.18 12.24 7.17
N THR A 153 2.23 11.59 6.69
CA THR A 153 3.18 12.14 5.71
C THR A 153 3.36 11.15 4.57
N SER A 154 3.73 11.65 3.38
CA SER A 154 3.99 10.81 2.20
C SER A 154 2.78 9.94 1.80
N ASP A 155 1.57 10.48 1.94
CA ASP A 155 0.35 9.79 1.55
C ASP A 155 0.17 9.86 0.01
N GLN A 156 0.49 8.76 -0.66
CA GLN A 156 0.32 8.62 -2.11
C GLN A 156 -1.15 8.59 -2.54
N SER A 157 -2.10 8.31 -1.63
CA SER A 157 -3.52 8.29 -1.98
C SER A 157 -4.05 9.68 -2.30
N GLU A 158 -3.58 10.72 -1.60
CA GLU A 158 -3.99 12.12 -1.86
C GLU A 158 -3.54 12.58 -3.25
N GLU A 159 -2.32 12.22 -3.64
CA GLU A 159 -1.81 12.51 -4.98
C GLU A 159 -2.68 11.82 -6.04
N ILE A 160 -2.95 10.52 -5.86
CA ILE A 160 -3.77 9.74 -6.80
C ILE A 160 -5.20 10.27 -6.88
N GLU A 161 -5.80 10.63 -5.76
CA GLU A 161 -7.15 11.21 -5.71
C GLU A 161 -7.21 12.57 -6.40
N ALA A 162 -6.24 13.45 -6.15
CA ALA A 162 -6.15 14.74 -6.83
C ALA A 162 -5.99 14.58 -8.36
N MET A 163 -5.27 13.55 -8.80
CA MET A 163 -5.06 13.25 -10.21
C MET A 163 -6.31 12.65 -10.87
N VAL A 164 -7.04 11.78 -10.17
CA VAL A 164 -8.35 11.29 -10.62
C VAL A 164 -9.35 12.44 -10.75
N SER A 165 -9.41 13.34 -9.76
CA SER A 165 -10.26 14.54 -9.82
C SER A 165 -9.85 15.47 -10.96
N SER A 166 -8.55 15.66 -11.18
CA SER A 166 -8.04 16.45 -12.31
C SER A 166 -8.41 15.82 -13.65
N LEU A 167 -8.32 14.49 -13.77
CA LEU A 167 -8.76 13.76 -14.96
C LEU A 167 -10.25 13.98 -15.20
N GLU A 168 -11.09 13.80 -14.18
CA GLU A 168 -12.53 14.02 -14.27
C GLU A 168 -12.85 15.43 -14.74
N ASN A 169 -12.23 16.44 -14.11
CA ASN A 169 -12.41 17.85 -14.47
C ASN A 169 -11.96 18.14 -15.90
N ASN A 170 -10.85 17.57 -16.36
CA ASN A 170 -10.35 17.71 -17.72
C ASN A 170 -11.30 17.06 -18.74
N ILE A 171 -11.82 15.87 -18.44
CA ILE A 171 -12.80 15.18 -19.29
C ILE A 171 -14.08 16.01 -19.39
N ILE A 172 -14.63 16.49 -18.26
CA ILE A 172 -15.85 17.29 -18.24
C ILE A 172 -15.64 18.61 -19.00
N SER A 173 -14.55 19.32 -18.74
CA SER A 173 -14.23 20.58 -19.40
C SER A 173 -14.03 20.39 -20.90
N GLY A 174 -13.29 19.33 -21.30
CA GLY A 174 -13.10 18.96 -22.69
C GLY A 174 -14.40 18.59 -23.38
N LEU A 175 -15.26 17.80 -22.72
CA LEU A 175 -16.59 17.43 -23.22
C LEU A 175 -17.46 18.67 -23.43
N ILE A 176 -17.51 19.59 -22.48
CA ILE A 176 -18.26 20.84 -22.60
C ILE A 176 -17.76 21.65 -23.80
N LEU A 177 -16.45 21.76 -23.96
CA LEU A 177 -15.85 22.51 -25.07
C LEU A 177 -16.16 21.86 -26.43
N ILE A 178 -15.99 20.54 -26.56
CA ILE A 178 -16.29 19.80 -27.79
C ILE A 178 -17.77 19.89 -28.12
N VAL A 179 -18.65 19.65 -27.15
CA VAL A 179 -20.10 19.75 -27.35
C VAL A 179 -20.49 21.17 -27.72
N GLY A 180 -19.88 22.19 -27.10
CA GLY A 180 -20.12 23.60 -27.45
C GLY A 180 -19.73 23.92 -28.90
N VAL A 181 -18.57 23.45 -29.35
CA VAL A 181 -18.11 23.61 -30.74
C VAL A 181 -19.03 22.87 -31.71
N LEU A 182 -19.32 21.59 -31.45
CA LEU A 182 -20.20 20.79 -32.29
C LEU A 182 -21.62 21.38 -32.34
N PHE A 183 -22.11 21.91 -31.22
CA PHE A 183 -23.43 22.52 -31.16
C PHE A 183 -23.49 23.76 -32.06
N PHE A 184 -22.40 24.54 -32.10
CA PHE A 184 -22.28 25.72 -32.94
C PHE A 184 -22.18 25.37 -34.43
N PHE A 185 -21.41 24.36 -34.81
CA PHE A 185 -21.16 24.02 -36.23
C PHE A 185 -22.16 23.01 -36.82
N LEU A 186 -22.58 21.99 -36.07
CA LEU A 186 -23.39 20.87 -36.55
C LEU A 186 -24.79 20.78 -35.89
N GLY A 187 -25.09 21.63 -34.90
CA GLY A 187 -26.39 21.68 -34.21
C GLY A 187 -26.57 20.68 -33.07
N ALA A 188 -27.76 20.69 -32.45
CA ALA A 188 -28.04 19.98 -31.20
C ALA A 188 -28.07 18.44 -31.34
N GLY A 189 -28.50 17.93 -32.50
CA GLY A 189 -28.70 16.49 -32.72
C GLY A 189 -27.38 15.71 -32.79
N THR A 190 -26.44 16.17 -33.61
CA THR A 190 -25.09 15.60 -33.77
C THR A 190 -24.31 15.59 -32.46
N SER A 191 -24.31 16.75 -31.79
CA SER A 191 -23.55 17.01 -30.57
C SER A 191 -23.94 16.06 -29.44
N ALA A 192 -25.23 15.72 -29.33
CA ALA A 192 -25.72 14.79 -28.32
C ALA A 192 -25.22 13.35 -28.52
N PHE A 193 -25.12 12.87 -29.77
CA PHE A 193 -24.60 11.53 -30.04
C PHE A 193 -23.11 11.41 -29.71
N VAL A 194 -22.32 12.44 -30.03
CA VAL A 194 -20.89 12.49 -29.67
C VAL A 194 -20.73 12.60 -28.15
N ALA A 195 -21.56 13.42 -27.49
CA ALA A 195 -21.52 13.60 -26.04
C ALA A 195 -21.77 12.30 -25.27
N ILE A 196 -22.69 11.44 -25.76
CA ILE A 196 -22.98 10.14 -25.12
C ILE A 196 -21.89 9.11 -25.42
N SER A 197 -21.27 9.18 -26.60
CA SER A 197 -20.24 8.22 -27.02
C SER A 197 -18.99 8.29 -26.12
N ILE A 198 -18.60 9.48 -25.67
CA ILE A 198 -17.42 9.70 -24.81
C ILE A 198 -17.52 8.96 -23.45
N PRO A 199 -18.54 9.22 -22.59
CA PRO A 199 -18.68 8.50 -21.32
C PRO A 199 -18.88 7.00 -21.52
N ALA A 200 -19.61 6.57 -22.56
CA ALA A 200 -19.84 5.16 -22.84
C ALA A 200 -18.52 4.42 -23.15
N SER A 201 -17.64 5.02 -23.95
CA SER A 201 -16.33 4.46 -24.26
C SER A 201 -15.42 4.42 -23.04
N MET A 202 -15.40 5.46 -22.21
CA MET A 202 -14.62 5.46 -20.97
C MET A 202 -15.11 4.40 -19.98
N PHE A 203 -16.43 4.28 -19.82
CA PHE A 203 -17.03 3.24 -18.99
C PHE A 203 -16.61 1.84 -19.45
N LEU A 204 -16.65 1.58 -20.76
CA LEU A 204 -16.20 0.31 -21.32
C LEU A 204 -14.71 0.06 -21.05
N SER A 205 -13.85 1.07 -21.23
CA SER A 205 -12.42 0.99 -20.92
C SER A 205 -12.18 0.63 -19.44
N PHE A 206 -12.89 1.28 -18.50
CA PHE A 206 -12.78 0.94 -17.08
C PHE A 206 -13.25 -0.48 -16.77
N MET A 207 -14.33 -0.94 -17.41
CA MET A 207 -14.78 -2.33 -17.25
C MET A 207 -13.72 -3.34 -17.71
N VAL A 208 -13.07 -3.09 -18.85
CA VAL A 208 -12.01 -3.95 -19.38
C VAL A 208 -10.78 -3.94 -18.47
N LEU A 209 -10.32 -2.76 -18.03
CA LEU A 209 -9.18 -2.64 -17.11
C LEU A 209 -9.45 -3.37 -15.79
N LYS A 210 -10.66 -3.21 -15.25
CA LYS A 210 -11.10 -3.94 -14.05
C LYS A 210 -11.11 -5.46 -14.27
N ALA A 211 -11.58 -5.93 -15.43
CA ALA A 211 -11.58 -7.35 -15.77
C ALA A 211 -10.16 -7.92 -15.93
N MET A 212 -9.20 -7.10 -16.35
CA MET A 212 -7.78 -7.46 -16.45
C MET A 212 -7.04 -7.35 -15.09
N GLY A 213 -7.69 -6.86 -14.04
CA GLY A 213 -7.07 -6.66 -12.73
C GLY A 213 -6.04 -5.52 -12.70
N VAL A 214 -6.09 -4.60 -13.68
CA VAL A 214 -5.16 -3.45 -13.74
C VAL A 214 -5.61 -2.40 -12.73
N SER A 215 -4.73 -2.04 -11.81
CA SER A 215 -4.97 -0.96 -10.85
C SER A 215 -4.86 0.41 -11.51
N MET A 216 -5.63 1.38 -11.01
CA MET A 216 -5.48 2.77 -11.42
C MET A 216 -4.14 3.32 -10.90
N ASN A 217 -3.30 3.75 -11.83
CA ASN A 217 -2.04 4.42 -11.56
C ASN A 217 -1.83 5.54 -12.59
N MET A 218 -0.73 6.26 -12.46
CA MET A 218 -0.45 7.41 -13.30
C MET A 218 -0.36 7.11 -14.79
N ILE A 219 0.26 5.99 -15.15
CA ILE A 219 0.44 5.59 -16.54
C ILE A 219 -0.93 5.25 -17.14
N VAL A 220 -1.79 4.55 -16.40
CA VAL A 220 -3.15 4.19 -16.85
C VAL A 220 -4.00 5.44 -17.05
N LEU A 221 -4.00 6.39 -16.10
CA LEU A 221 -4.75 7.64 -16.23
C LEU A 221 -4.31 8.45 -17.45
N PHE A 222 -3.00 8.62 -17.66
CA PHE A 222 -2.47 9.35 -18.80
C PHE A 222 -2.80 8.66 -20.14
N SER A 223 -2.71 7.33 -20.17
CA SER A 223 -3.08 6.53 -21.34
C SER A 223 -4.56 6.69 -21.70
N LEU A 224 -5.45 6.77 -20.71
CA LEU A 224 -6.88 7.01 -20.91
C LEU A 224 -7.17 8.40 -21.48
N ILE A 225 -6.44 9.45 -21.04
CA ILE A 225 -6.58 10.80 -21.61
C ILE A 225 -6.21 10.80 -23.10
N LEU A 226 -5.05 10.21 -23.43
CA LEU A 226 -4.58 10.14 -24.82
C LEU A 226 -5.55 9.32 -25.69
N ALA A 227 -5.99 8.16 -25.18
CA ALA A 227 -6.95 7.30 -25.88
C ALA A 227 -8.29 8.01 -26.12
N LEU A 228 -8.75 8.81 -25.15
CA LEU A 228 -9.99 9.58 -25.29
C LEU A 228 -9.91 10.56 -26.46
N GLY A 229 -8.83 11.35 -26.55
CA GLY A 229 -8.66 12.32 -27.64
C GLY A 229 -8.76 11.66 -29.03
N MET A 230 -8.09 10.53 -29.19
CA MET A 230 -8.12 9.76 -30.44
C MET A 230 -9.50 9.12 -30.73
N LEU A 231 -10.28 8.81 -29.71
CA LEU A 231 -11.60 8.19 -29.86
C LEU A 231 -12.65 9.20 -30.33
N VAL A 232 -12.59 10.43 -29.81
CA VAL A 232 -13.54 11.49 -30.16
C VAL A 232 -13.48 11.83 -31.64
N ASP A 233 -12.28 11.92 -32.20
CA ASP A 233 -12.07 12.26 -33.61
C ASP A 233 -12.79 11.28 -34.54
N ASN A 234 -12.69 9.97 -34.26
CA ASN A 234 -13.37 8.94 -35.03
C ASN A 234 -14.90 9.06 -34.95
N ALA A 235 -15.44 9.36 -33.77
CA ALA A 235 -16.87 9.54 -33.59
C ALA A 235 -17.40 10.78 -34.34
N ILE A 236 -16.64 11.88 -34.34
CA ILE A 236 -16.97 13.11 -35.07
C ILE A 236 -17.03 12.83 -36.58
N VAL A 237 -16.01 12.19 -37.15
CA VAL A 237 -15.94 11.90 -38.60
C VAL A 237 -17.14 11.07 -39.08
N VAL A 238 -17.58 10.08 -38.29
CA VAL A 238 -18.76 9.27 -38.63
C VAL A 238 -20.03 10.12 -38.59
N VAL A 239 -20.24 10.88 -37.51
CA VAL A 239 -21.46 11.68 -37.33
C VAL A 239 -21.57 12.79 -38.38
N GLU A 240 -20.45 13.46 -38.69
CA GLU A 240 -20.38 14.49 -39.73
C GLU A 240 -20.71 13.89 -41.10
N ASN A 241 -20.14 12.72 -41.44
CA ASN A 241 -20.43 12.08 -42.71
C ASN A 241 -21.90 11.65 -42.81
N ILE A 242 -22.51 11.15 -41.74
CA ILE A 242 -23.94 10.83 -41.71
C ILE A 242 -24.78 12.08 -42.01
N TYR A 243 -24.44 13.21 -41.41
CA TYR A 243 -25.15 14.47 -41.63
C TYR A 243 -24.99 14.98 -43.05
N ARG A 244 -23.80 14.88 -43.64
CA ARG A 244 -23.56 15.20 -45.05
C ARG A 244 -24.54 14.49 -45.98
N TYR A 245 -24.74 13.17 -45.80
CA TYR A 245 -25.72 12.41 -46.60
C TYR A 245 -27.17 12.81 -46.32
N ILE A 246 -27.51 13.17 -45.07
CA ILE A 246 -28.85 13.66 -44.74
C ILE A 246 -29.13 15.00 -45.43
N GLU A 247 -28.14 15.91 -45.47
CA GLU A 247 -28.23 17.19 -46.18
C GLU A 247 -28.35 17.02 -47.70
N GLU A 248 -27.74 15.97 -48.25
CA GLU A 248 -27.92 15.56 -49.65
C GLU A 248 -29.31 14.96 -49.95
N GLY A 249 -30.18 14.83 -48.94
CA GLY A 249 -31.58 14.39 -49.09
C GLY A 249 -31.79 12.88 -48.93
N TRP A 250 -30.82 12.13 -48.41
CA TRP A 250 -30.97 10.70 -48.17
C TRP A 250 -31.84 10.43 -46.94
N ASP A 251 -32.57 9.30 -46.96
CA ASP A 251 -33.28 8.80 -45.79
C ASP A 251 -32.29 8.48 -44.64
N ARG A 252 -32.68 8.77 -43.39
CA ARG A 252 -31.81 8.66 -42.21
C ARG A 252 -31.15 7.29 -42.04
N LEU A 253 -31.89 6.21 -42.26
CA LEU A 253 -31.36 4.86 -42.09
C LEU A 253 -30.36 4.52 -43.20
N THR A 254 -30.66 4.97 -44.43
CA THR A 254 -29.81 4.74 -45.60
C THR A 254 -28.53 5.58 -45.53
N ALA A 255 -28.65 6.84 -45.12
CA ALA A 255 -27.55 7.74 -44.84
C ALA A 255 -26.61 7.15 -43.78
N ALA A 256 -27.15 6.68 -42.64
CA ALA A 256 -26.35 6.06 -41.59
C ALA A 256 -25.53 4.85 -42.08
N LYS A 257 -26.17 3.95 -42.85
CA LYS A 257 -25.49 2.77 -43.41
C LYS A 257 -24.38 3.16 -44.40
N LYS A 258 -24.68 4.06 -45.33
CA LYS A 258 -23.75 4.42 -46.41
C LYS A 258 -22.59 5.27 -45.90
N ALA A 259 -22.87 6.26 -45.06
CA ALA A 259 -21.87 7.13 -44.45
C ALA A 259 -20.89 6.33 -43.59
N THR A 260 -21.40 5.43 -42.72
CA THR A 260 -20.54 4.59 -41.88
C THR A 260 -19.68 3.67 -42.74
N GLY A 261 -20.24 3.08 -43.80
CA GLY A 261 -19.48 2.20 -44.71
C GLY A 261 -18.36 2.92 -45.47
N GLU A 262 -18.54 4.19 -45.83
CA GLU A 262 -17.54 4.99 -46.55
C GLU A 262 -16.32 5.30 -45.68
N VAL A 263 -16.53 5.63 -44.39
CA VAL A 263 -15.44 6.01 -43.46
C VAL A 263 -14.90 4.84 -42.64
N ALA A 264 -15.52 3.65 -42.71
CA ALA A 264 -15.12 2.49 -41.92
C ALA A 264 -13.66 2.08 -42.17
N LEU A 265 -13.24 1.93 -43.44
CA LEU A 265 -11.89 1.49 -43.77
C LEU A 265 -10.81 2.51 -43.31
N PRO A 266 -10.94 3.83 -43.58
CA PRO A 266 -10.03 4.83 -43.02
C PRO A 266 -9.92 4.81 -41.49
N ILE A 267 -11.05 4.72 -40.78
CA ILE A 267 -11.07 4.73 -39.31
C ILE A 267 -10.41 3.48 -38.73
N ILE A 268 -10.69 2.31 -39.30
CA ILE A 268 -10.05 1.05 -38.89
C ILE A 268 -8.54 1.11 -39.14
N ALA A 269 -8.12 1.62 -40.31
CA ALA A 269 -6.71 1.77 -40.64
C ALA A 269 -5.98 2.75 -39.70
N ALA A 270 -6.61 3.88 -39.36
CA ALA A 270 -6.06 4.84 -38.41
C ALA A 270 -5.91 4.20 -37.01
N THR A 271 -6.96 3.54 -36.52
CA THR A 271 -6.96 2.86 -35.22
C THR A 271 -5.90 1.75 -35.17
N ALA A 272 -5.80 0.93 -36.21
CA ALA A 272 -4.80 -0.12 -36.30
C ALA A 272 -3.37 0.44 -36.31
N THR A 273 -3.16 1.59 -36.96
CA THR A 273 -1.84 2.27 -36.98
C THR A 273 -1.46 2.76 -35.60
N THR A 274 -2.39 3.37 -34.86
CA THR A 274 -2.18 3.78 -33.47
C THR A 274 -1.86 2.59 -32.58
N LEU A 275 -2.64 1.51 -32.68
CA LEU A 275 -2.38 0.29 -31.94
C LEU A 275 -1.00 -0.29 -32.30
N ALA A 276 -0.61 -0.30 -33.58
CA ALA A 276 0.71 -0.77 -34.01
C ALA A 276 1.86 0.09 -33.46
N ALA A 277 1.65 1.40 -33.30
CA ALA A 277 2.64 2.31 -32.71
C ALA A 277 2.84 2.05 -31.20
N PHE A 278 1.76 1.71 -30.48
CA PHE A 278 1.81 1.45 -29.03
C PHE A 278 2.00 -0.03 -28.67
N ALA A 279 1.77 -0.96 -29.60
CA ALA A 279 1.92 -2.40 -29.37
C ALA A 279 3.31 -2.81 -28.83
N PRO A 280 4.43 -2.21 -29.25
CA PRO A 280 5.75 -2.56 -28.69
C PRO A 280 5.86 -2.31 -27.18
N LEU A 281 5.13 -1.34 -26.63
CA LEU A 281 5.18 -1.02 -25.20
C LEU A 281 4.61 -2.16 -24.33
N LEU A 282 3.68 -2.96 -24.87
CA LEU A 282 3.11 -4.12 -24.17
C LEU A 282 4.13 -5.24 -23.94
N PHE A 283 5.22 -5.27 -24.71
CA PHE A 283 6.26 -6.30 -24.62
C PHE A 283 7.53 -5.77 -23.96
N TRP A 284 7.53 -4.54 -23.46
CA TRP A 284 8.68 -3.93 -22.83
C TRP A 284 8.78 -4.38 -21.37
N PRO A 285 9.76 -5.21 -20.95
CA PRO A 285 9.84 -5.64 -19.56
C PRO A 285 10.27 -4.48 -18.65
N GLY A 286 9.50 -4.21 -17.58
CA GLY A 286 9.83 -3.26 -16.51
C GLY A 286 8.57 -2.70 -15.82
N GLU A 287 8.70 -1.92 -14.75
CA GLU A 287 7.52 -1.34 -14.04
C GLU A 287 6.68 -0.35 -14.88
N VAL A 288 7.07 -0.10 -16.12
CA VAL A 288 6.38 0.78 -17.09
C VAL A 288 5.81 -0.01 -18.27
N GLY A 289 5.96 -1.35 -18.32
CA GLY A 289 5.43 -2.23 -19.35
C GLY A 289 4.92 -3.57 -18.82
#